data_AF-A0AAV6H4Z7-F1
#
_entry.id   AF-A0AAV6H4Z7-F1
#
_cell.length_a   1.000
_cell.length_b   1.000
_cell.length_c   1.000
_cell.angle_alpha   90.00
_cell.angle_beta   90.00
_cell.angle_gamma   90.00
#
_symmetry.space_group_name_H-M   'P 1'
#
loop_
_entity.id
_entity.type
_entity.pdbx_description
1 polymer ?
#
loop_
_entity_poly.entity_id
_entity_poly.type
_entity_poly.pdbx_seq_one_letter_code
_entity_poly.pdbx_strand_id
1 'polypeptide(L)'
;MKKFSRMPKSESGGLGGGSGSGGGTGVTNYIGKVFAVGRYQVTVDELIAEGGFSVVFLARTHSGVRCALKRMYVNSGGDRQSW
;
A
#
# COMPACT_ATOMS: atom_id res chain seq x y z
N MET A 1 -32.43 28.75 4.56
CA MET A 1 -32.36 27.62 3.61
C MET A 1 -31.16 27.83 2.69
N LYS A 2 -30.02 27.15 2.93
CA LYS A 2 -28.80 27.36 2.12
C LYS A 2 -28.82 26.32 0.99
N LYS A 3 -28.89 26.82 -0.24
CA LYS A 3 -29.13 26.09 -1.49
C LYS A 3 -27.87 25.32 -1.89
N PHE A 4 -27.97 24.01 -2.13
CA PHE A 4 -26.88 23.20 -2.68
C PHE A 4 -26.72 23.52 -4.17
N SER A 5 -25.54 24.01 -4.56
CA SER A 5 -25.20 24.24 -5.96
C SER A 5 -24.63 22.97 -6.58
N ARG A 6 -25.17 22.59 -7.74
CA ARG A 6 -24.78 21.41 -8.53
C ARG A 6 -23.37 21.59 -9.11
N MET A 7 -22.53 20.55 -9.06
CA MET A 7 -21.27 20.51 -9.82
C MET A 7 -21.55 20.04 -11.27
N PRO A 8 -21.01 20.73 -12.30
CA PRO A 8 -21.13 20.29 -13.69
C PRO A 8 -20.16 19.12 -14.01
N LYS A 9 -20.58 18.25 -14.93
CA LYS A 9 -19.84 17.07 -15.40
C LYS A 9 -18.76 17.48 -16.43
N SER A 10 -17.66 16.73 -16.38
CA SER A 10 -16.36 16.82 -17.06
C SER A 10 -16.34 17.08 -18.57
N GLU A 11 -15.34 17.85 -19.02
CA GLU A 11 -14.61 17.60 -20.28
C GLU A 11 -13.22 18.29 -20.23
N SER A 12 -12.13 17.51 -20.26
CA SER A 12 -10.83 17.96 -20.75
C SER A 12 -10.01 16.75 -21.19
N GLY A 13 -9.72 16.67 -22.48
CA GLY A 13 -9.10 15.53 -23.12
C GLY A 13 -7.57 15.45 -22.98
N GLY A 14 -7.08 14.28 -23.40
CA GLY A 14 -5.78 14.05 -24.03
C GLY A 14 -4.52 14.31 -23.20
N LEU A 15 -3.86 13.23 -22.76
CA LEU A 15 -2.59 12.72 -23.33
C LEU A 15 -2.04 11.62 -22.38
N GLY A 16 -1.63 10.50 -22.97
CA GLY A 16 -1.28 9.27 -22.24
C GLY A 16 0.00 9.36 -21.41
N GLY A 17 0.08 8.47 -20.42
CA GLY A 17 1.33 8.10 -19.75
C GLY A 17 1.19 7.90 -18.25
N GLY A 18 0.96 6.65 -17.83
CA GLY A 18 1.31 6.17 -16.48
C GLY A 18 0.39 6.60 -15.35
N SER A 19 -0.65 5.80 -15.12
CA SER A 19 -1.51 5.81 -13.93
C SER A 19 -0.72 5.88 -12.61
N GLY A 20 -1.15 6.77 -11.70
CA GLY A 20 -0.65 6.74 -10.32
C GLY A 20 -0.97 7.92 -9.40
N SER A 21 -1.86 8.85 -9.74
CA SER A 21 -2.39 9.81 -8.75
C SER A 21 -3.39 9.12 -7.85
N GLY A 22 -3.00 8.86 -6.60
CA GLY A 22 -3.87 8.25 -5.59
C GLY A 22 -3.48 8.73 -4.20
N GLY A 23 -3.81 9.98 -3.88
CA GLY A 23 -3.90 10.44 -2.50
C GLY A 23 -5.05 9.69 -1.81
N GLY A 24 -4.70 8.65 -1.06
CA GLY A 24 -5.64 7.82 -0.32
C GLY A 24 -4.89 7.03 0.74
N THR A 25 -5.09 7.39 2.01
CA THR A 25 -4.77 6.65 3.24
C THR A 25 -3.91 5.38 3.12
N GLY A 26 -2.61 5.57 2.88
CA GLY A 26 -1.42 4.85 3.40
C GLY A 26 -1.26 3.32 3.31
N VAL A 27 -2.31 2.51 3.48
CA VAL A 27 -2.18 1.07 3.82
C VAL A 27 -2.82 0.14 2.80
N THR A 28 -3.91 0.56 2.14
CA THR A 28 -4.56 -0.23 1.07
C THR A 28 -3.77 -0.21 -0.23
N ASN A 29 -2.81 0.72 -0.36
CA ASN A 29 -2.03 0.95 -1.57
C ASN A 29 -0.87 -0.05 -1.73
N TYR A 30 -0.88 -1.18 -1.02
CA TYR A 30 0.15 -2.21 -1.08
C TYR A 30 -0.25 -3.45 -1.85
N ILE A 31 -1.55 -3.69 -2.06
CA ILE A 31 -2.04 -4.86 -2.81
C ILE A 31 -1.51 -4.82 -4.25
N GLY A 32 -1.00 -5.94 -4.72
CA GLY A 32 -0.36 -6.09 -6.04
C GLY A 32 1.07 -5.56 -6.12
N LYS A 33 1.58 -4.88 -5.07
CA LYS A 33 2.98 -4.43 -5.05
C LYS A 33 3.93 -5.57 -4.71
N VAL A 34 5.09 -5.54 -5.35
CA VAL A 34 6.20 -6.46 -5.09
C VAL A 34 7.17 -5.83 -4.10
N PHE A 35 7.53 -6.58 -3.05
CA PHE A 35 8.54 -6.20 -2.08
C PHE A 35 9.73 -7.16 -2.15
N ALA A 36 10.93 -6.60 -1.98
CA ALA A 36 12.15 -7.37 -1.77
C ALA A 36 12.39 -7.54 -0.26
N VAL A 37 12.48 -8.79 0.19
CA VAL A 37 12.83 -9.16 1.57
C VAL A 37 14.06 -10.05 1.52
N GLY A 38 15.23 -9.47 1.72
CA GLY A 38 16.50 -10.13 1.45
C GLY A 38 16.57 -10.59 -0.01
N ARG A 39 16.71 -11.91 -0.22
CA ARG A 39 16.74 -12.54 -1.55
C ARG A 39 15.37 -12.86 -2.13
N TYR A 40 14.29 -12.66 -1.38
CA TYR A 40 12.95 -13.06 -1.77
C TYR A 40 12.20 -11.87 -2.39
N GLN A 41 11.52 -12.12 -3.51
CA GLN A 41 10.52 -11.22 -4.05
C GLN A 41 9.13 -11.76 -3.72
N VAL A 42 8.31 -10.92 -3.10
CA VAL A 42 6.96 -11.26 -2.66
C VAL A 42 5.96 -10.23 -3.16
N THR A 43 4.86 -10.68 -3.76
CA THR A 43 3.73 -9.84 -4.15
C THR A 43 2.69 -9.86 -3.06
N VAL A 44 2.16 -8.70 -2.67
CA VAL A 44 1.08 -8.60 -1.68
C VAL A 44 -0.25 -8.96 -2.32
N ASP A 45 -0.95 -9.94 -1.75
CA ASP A 45 -2.27 -10.35 -2.20
C ASP A 45 -3.37 -9.63 -1.38
N GLU A 46 -3.26 -9.58 -0.05
CA GLU A 46 -4.27 -8.95 0.83
C GLU A 46 -3.68 -8.47 2.17
N LEU A 47 -4.36 -7.50 2.82
CA LEU A 47 -4.09 -7.10 4.20
C LEU A 47 -4.84 -8.03 5.15
N ILE A 48 -4.13 -8.69 6.06
CA ILE A 48 -4.72 -9.67 6.98
C ILE A 48 -4.74 -9.21 8.44
N ALA A 49 -3.88 -8.25 8.81
CA ALA A 49 -3.93 -7.61 10.12
C ALA A 49 -3.30 -6.21 10.11
N GLU A 50 -3.89 -5.30 10.87
CA GLU A 50 -3.34 -3.99 11.19
C GLU A 50 -3.05 -3.92 12.70
N GLY A 51 -1.89 -3.37 13.05
CA GLY A 51 -1.51 -3.07 14.42
C GLY A 51 -0.82 -1.71 14.49
N GLY A 52 -0.82 -1.09 15.67
CA GLY A 52 -0.35 0.29 15.84
C GLY A 52 1.07 0.58 15.36
N PHE A 53 1.94 -0.44 15.32
CA PHE A 53 3.33 -0.33 14.87
C PHE A 53 3.69 -1.29 13.72
N SER A 54 2.72 -2.04 13.20
CA SER A 54 2.98 -3.00 12.13
C SER A 54 1.75 -3.38 11.36
N VAL A 55 1.93 -3.69 10.08
CA VAL A 55 0.88 -4.29 9.24
C VAL A 55 1.33 -5.66 8.76
N VAL A 56 0.40 -6.60 8.63
CA VAL A 56 0.65 -7.95 8.16
C VAL A 56 -0.19 -8.21 6.91
N PHE A 57 0.46 -8.67 5.86
CA PHE A 57 -0.16 -9.02 4.59
C PHE A 57 -0.06 -10.52 4.32
N LEU A 58 -1.04 -11.08 3.62
CA LEU A 58 -0.81 -12.29 2.85
C LEU A 58 -0.04 -11.90 1.60
N ALA A 59 1.05 -12.60 1.34
CA ALA A 59 1.90 -12.37 0.19
C ALA A 59 2.25 -13.70 -0.48
N ARG A 60 2.72 -13.61 -1.72
CA ARG A 60 3.06 -14.76 -2.54
C ARG A 60 4.37 -14.54 -3.25
N THR A 61 5.22 -15.54 -3.16
CA THR A 61 6.48 -15.60 -3.91
C THR A 61 6.23 -15.85 -5.40
N HIS A 62 7.22 -15.59 -6.24
CA HIS A 62 7.14 -15.92 -7.67
C HIS A 62 6.91 -17.43 -7.93
N SER A 63 7.37 -18.32 -7.05
CA SER A 63 7.10 -19.75 -7.13
C SER A 63 5.70 -20.16 -6.65
N GLY A 64 4.85 -19.20 -6.27
CA GLY A 64 3.46 -19.44 -5.85
C GLY A 64 3.28 -19.78 -4.38
N VAL A 65 4.36 -19.88 -3.59
CA VAL A 65 4.27 -20.14 -2.13
C VAL A 65 3.66 -18.92 -1.44
N ARG A 66 2.59 -19.15 -0.66
CA ARG A 66 1.94 -18.13 0.17
C ARG A 66 2.66 -17.99 1.51
N CYS A 67 2.85 -16.76 1.96
CA CYS A 67 3.50 -16.42 3.22
C CYS A 67 2.84 -15.19 3.84
N ALA A 68 3.17 -14.94 5.11
CA ALA A 68 2.81 -13.69 5.78
C ALA A 68 3.96 -12.69 5.67
N LEU A 69 3.68 -11.48 5.20
CA LEU A 69 4.63 -10.36 5.16
C LEU A 69 4.28 -9.37 6.28
N LYS A 70 5.08 -9.35 7.35
CA LYS A 70 4.95 -8.36 8.44
C LYS A 70 5.87 -7.18 8.18
N ARG A 71 5.31 -5.98 8.05
CA ARG A 71 6.05 -4.72 7.93
C ARG A 71 5.96 -3.97 9.26
N MET A 72 7.08 -3.86 9.95
CA MET A 72 7.21 -3.09 11.19
C MET A 72 7.58 -1.64 10.85
N TYR A 73 6.99 -0.68 11.54
CA TYR A 73 7.40 0.72 11.52
C TYR A 73 8.29 0.98 12.74
N VAL A 74 9.52 1.43 12.49
CA VAL A 74 10.52 1.71 13.52
C VAL A 74 10.85 3.20 13.47
N ASN A 75 10.84 3.88 14.62
CA ASN A 75 11.26 5.28 14.71
C ASN A 75 12.81 5.38 14.70
N SER A 76 13.33 6.54 14.34
CA SER A 76 14.78 6.79 14.25
C SER A 76 15.45 6.76 15.63
N GLY A 77 16.60 6.08 15.74
CA GLY A 77 17.53 6.20 16.87
C GLY A 77 17.50 5.03 17.86
N GLY A 78 16.41 4.88 18.62
CA GLY A 78 16.34 3.94 19.75
C GLY A 78 16.01 2.49 19.37
N ASP A 79 14.98 2.26 18.56
CA ASP A 79 14.45 0.90 18.36
C ASP A 79 15.27 0.09 17.34
N ARG A 80 16.21 0.69 16.60
CA ARG A 80 17.02 -0.01 15.59
C ARG A 80 18.22 -0.76 16.19
N GLN A 81 18.66 -0.39 17.39
CA GLN A 81 19.90 -0.90 18.01
C GLN A 81 19.66 -1.99 19.07
N SER A 82 18.40 -2.25 19.42
CA SER A 82 18.01 -3.22 20.45
C SER A 82 17.38 -4.52 19.91
N TRP A 83 17.57 -4.83 18.62
CA TRP A 83 17.15 -6.10 18.00
C TRP A 83 18.34 -6.82 17.38
#